data_AF-A0A940DHB6-F1
#
_entry.id   AF-A0A940DHB6-F1
#
_cell.length_a   1.000
_cell.length_b   1.000
_cell.length_c   1.000
_cell.angle_alpha   90.00
_cell.angle_beta   90.00
_cell.angle_gamma   90.00
#
_symmetry.space_group_name_H-M   'P 1'
#
loop_
_entity.id
_entity.type
_entity.pdbx_description
1 polymer ?
#
loop_
_entity_poly.entity_id
_entity_poly.type
_entity_poly.pdbx_seq_one_letter_code
_entity_poly.pdbx_strand_id
1 'polypeptide(L)'
;MADKYAVRNLRLCTKDCLCLYVCPTGATDTENSIIDVKKCVGCGACADACPSGAISMVPKVYPPQQRKDPKVTEALRALVASKAEAELIAAELDDVLAVAIEKSSRLMAEDLTREAGYMIPESLNAKRFLEKIKEYPGIPEEAVKYLLENIEFNEKENNENEKEKNTMEKWKCTVCGYIHEGPLPADFRCPVCKQPAEKFVKIEEAPAKSKYAGTKTEKNLLEAFAGESQARNKYTYFASVAKKAGYEQIAALFLETADNEKEHAKLWFKALGELGDTAENLLHAAEGESYEWTDMYARMAKEADEEGFHELAEQFRGVAAIEKRHEERYRALLKNVETKQVFAKSGVTVWECRNCGHVVVSAAAPEICPVCKHPQAFFEVHKENY
;
A
#
# COMPACT_ATOMS: atom_id res chain seq x y z
N MET A 1 -14.38 9.77 28.15
CA MET A 1 -13.81 11.09 27.77
C MET A 1 -12.32 11.05 28.05
N ALA A 2 -11.47 11.52 27.13
CA ALA A 2 -10.03 11.56 27.36
C ALA A 2 -9.72 12.43 28.58
N ASP A 3 -8.78 12.00 29.44
CA ASP A 3 -8.26 12.80 30.54
C ASP A 3 -7.58 14.06 29.98
N LYS A 4 -8.02 15.24 30.42
CA LYS A 4 -7.65 16.54 29.84
C LYS A 4 -7.23 17.51 30.94
N TYR A 5 -6.44 18.52 30.57
CA TYR A 5 -6.10 19.64 31.42
C TYR A 5 -6.13 20.94 30.63
N ALA A 6 -6.24 22.06 31.35
CA ALA A 6 -6.26 23.38 30.75
C ALA A 6 -4.84 23.91 30.55
N VAL A 7 -4.59 24.53 29.40
CA VAL A 7 -3.35 25.27 29.10
C VAL A 7 -3.68 26.71 28.71
N ARG A 8 -2.78 27.65 29.01
CA ARG A 8 -2.98 29.08 28.75
C ARG A 8 -1.96 29.60 27.73
N ASN A 9 -2.43 30.21 26.66
CA ASN A 9 -1.62 30.97 25.72
C ASN A 9 -1.39 32.39 26.25
N LEU A 10 -0.16 32.66 26.71
CA LEU A 10 0.20 33.95 27.30
C LEU A 10 0.12 35.13 26.32
N ARG A 11 0.21 34.89 25.00
CA ARG A 11 0.09 35.94 23.98
C ARG A 11 -1.34 36.41 23.77
N LEU A 12 -2.32 35.52 24.01
CA LEU A 12 -3.75 35.82 23.86
C LEU A 12 -4.40 36.24 25.19
N CYS A 13 -3.71 36.03 26.31
CA CYS A 13 -4.26 36.35 27.63
C CYS A 13 -4.34 37.86 27.84
N THR A 14 -5.56 38.37 27.98
CA THR A 14 -5.89 39.78 28.26
C THR A 14 -5.85 40.13 29.75
N LYS A 15 -5.61 39.13 30.63
CA LYS A 15 -5.57 39.27 32.09
C LYS A 15 -6.88 39.75 32.74
N ASP A 16 -8.03 39.39 32.15
CA ASP A 16 -9.36 39.63 32.73
C ASP A 16 -9.64 38.77 33.98
N CYS A 17 -8.78 37.77 34.26
CA CYS A 17 -8.77 36.94 35.47
C CYS A 17 -10.06 36.14 35.78
N LEU A 18 -11.05 36.11 34.88
CA LEU A 18 -12.31 35.37 35.09
C LEU A 18 -12.08 33.87 35.33
N CYS A 19 -11.07 33.30 34.68
CA CYS A 19 -10.64 31.92 34.86
C CYS A 19 -10.30 31.55 36.32
N LEU A 20 -9.86 32.52 37.15
CA LEU A 20 -9.57 32.33 38.58
C LEU A 20 -10.83 32.02 39.38
N TYR A 21 -11.90 32.77 39.12
CA TYR A 21 -13.14 32.67 39.88
C TYR A 21 -13.95 31.42 39.55
N VAL A 22 -13.82 30.90 38.33
CA VAL A 22 -14.58 29.73 37.87
C VAL A 22 -13.84 28.41 38.10
N CYS A 23 -12.56 28.44 38.49
CA CYS A 23 -11.78 27.22 38.67
C CYS A 23 -12.08 26.59 40.05
N PRO A 24 -12.71 25.40 40.11
CA PRO A 24 -13.14 24.79 41.37
C PRO A 24 -11.97 24.31 42.25
N THR A 25 -10.78 24.16 41.68
CA THR A 25 -9.58 23.64 42.36
C THR A 25 -8.48 24.67 42.53
N GLY A 26 -8.69 25.90 42.06
CA GLY A 26 -7.64 26.93 42.04
C GLY A 26 -6.46 26.62 41.11
N ALA A 27 -6.61 25.71 40.16
CA ALA A 27 -5.54 25.36 39.21
C ALA A 27 -5.10 26.53 38.31
N THR A 28 -5.98 27.50 38.07
CA THR A 28 -5.70 28.68 37.24
C THR A 28 -5.00 29.81 38.00
N ASP A 29 -4.93 29.71 39.32
CA ASP A 29 -4.42 30.71 40.26
C ASP A 29 -2.91 30.58 40.43
N THR A 30 -2.20 31.05 39.42
CA THR A 30 -0.74 30.93 39.31
C THR A 30 -0.14 32.28 38.95
N GLU A 31 0.76 32.78 39.79
CA GLU A 31 1.40 34.10 39.64
C GLU A 31 2.16 34.26 38.31
N ASN A 32 2.69 33.17 37.77
CA ASN A 32 3.39 33.10 36.48
C ASN A 32 2.46 32.88 35.28
N SER A 33 1.14 32.92 35.49
CA SER A 33 0.12 32.65 34.47
C SER A 33 0.15 31.24 33.84
N ILE A 34 0.82 30.27 34.46
CA ILE A 34 0.89 28.87 34.03
C ILE A 34 -0.08 28.03 34.85
N ILE A 35 -1.11 27.46 34.22
CA ILE A 35 -2.10 26.61 34.91
C ILE A 35 -1.41 25.41 35.58
N ASP A 36 -1.70 25.19 36.87
CA ASP A 36 -1.19 24.06 37.64
C ASP A 36 -1.91 22.77 37.23
N VAL A 37 -1.24 21.98 36.39
CA VAL A 37 -1.75 20.72 35.85
C VAL A 37 -2.01 19.67 36.94
N LYS A 38 -1.34 19.75 38.10
CA LYS A 38 -1.55 18.80 39.21
C LYS A 38 -2.86 19.07 39.94
N LYS A 39 -3.33 20.31 39.95
CA LYS A 39 -4.62 20.72 40.51
C LYS A 39 -5.76 20.70 39.50
N CYS A 40 -5.45 20.68 38.20
CA CYS A 40 -6.46 20.72 37.15
C CYS A 40 -7.22 19.39 37.06
N VAL A 41 -8.54 19.44 37.24
CA VAL A 41 -9.44 18.27 37.12
C VAL A 41 -10.03 18.09 35.73
N GLY A 42 -9.60 18.88 34.74
CA GLY A 42 -10.03 18.73 33.36
C GLY A 42 -11.46 19.18 33.05
N CYS A 43 -12.12 19.94 33.94
CA CYS A 43 -13.54 20.28 33.81
C CYS A 43 -13.90 21.28 32.69
N GLY A 44 -12.94 22.06 32.18
CA GLY A 44 -13.19 23.01 31.08
C GLY A 44 -13.72 24.39 31.48
N ALA A 45 -14.21 24.59 32.72
CA ALA A 45 -14.85 25.84 33.14
C ALA A 45 -14.03 27.11 32.87
N CYS A 46 -12.71 27.04 33.05
CA CYS A 46 -11.81 28.16 32.78
C CYS A 46 -11.63 28.47 31.29
N ALA A 47 -11.72 27.46 30.41
CA ALA A 47 -11.69 27.64 28.96
C ALA A 47 -12.97 28.32 28.49
N ASP A 48 -14.13 27.82 28.94
CA ASP A 48 -15.45 28.34 28.57
C ASP A 48 -15.65 29.79 29.03
N ALA A 49 -15.09 30.14 30.18
CA ALA A 49 -15.17 31.50 30.73
C ALA A 49 -14.13 32.46 30.14
N CYS A 50 -13.16 32.02 29.34
CA CYS A 50 -12.06 32.88 28.90
C CYS A 50 -12.50 33.80 27.73
N PRO A 51 -12.64 35.12 27.94
CA PRO A 51 -13.19 36.01 26.89
C PRO A 51 -12.27 36.15 25.68
N SER A 52 -10.96 36.06 25.89
CA SER A 52 -9.96 36.15 24.82
C SER A 52 -9.67 34.82 24.14
N GLY A 53 -10.31 33.72 24.56
CA GLY A 53 -10.02 32.38 24.06
C GLY A 53 -8.59 31.91 24.34
N ALA A 54 -7.92 32.50 25.35
CA ALA A 54 -6.53 32.18 25.67
C ALA A 54 -6.34 30.82 26.37
N ILE A 55 -7.41 30.15 26.80
CA ILE A 55 -7.35 28.87 27.50
C ILE A 55 -7.95 27.78 26.65
N SER A 56 -7.20 26.69 26.45
CA SER A 56 -7.62 25.51 25.69
C SER A 56 -7.54 24.25 26.54
N MET A 57 -8.44 23.29 26.28
CA MET A 57 -8.41 21.97 26.91
C MET A 57 -7.62 21.00 26.03
N VAL A 58 -6.50 20.49 26.55
CA VAL A 58 -5.64 19.53 25.86
C VAL A 58 -5.69 18.16 26.56
N PRO A 59 -5.58 17.04 25.82
CA PRO A 59 -5.51 15.73 26.44
C PRO A 59 -4.17 15.56 27.17
N LYS A 60 -4.14 14.71 28.21
CA LYS A 60 -2.90 14.27 28.88
C LYS A 60 -2.08 13.29 28.04
N VAL A 61 -2.75 12.55 27.17
CA VAL A 61 -2.14 11.64 26.20
C VAL A 61 -2.73 11.99 24.85
N TYR A 62 -1.89 12.46 23.94
CA TYR A 62 -2.30 12.74 22.58
C TYR A 62 -2.53 11.43 21.81
N PRO A 63 -3.40 11.42 20.79
CA PRO A 63 -3.51 10.27 19.91
C PRO A 63 -2.16 10.01 19.21
N PRO A 64 -1.88 8.76 18.81
CA PRO A 64 -0.73 8.47 17.97
C PRO A 64 -0.84 9.24 16.65
N GLN A 65 0.30 9.50 16.04
CA GLN A 65 0.39 10.18 14.76
C GLN A 65 -0.41 9.43 13.70
N GLN A 66 -1.35 10.15 13.07
CA GLN A 66 -2.09 9.60 11.95
C GLN A 66 -1.20 9.54 10.72
N ARG A 67 -1.18 8.39 10.04
CA ARG A 67 -0.46 8.23 8.78
C ARG A 67 -1.14 9.06 7.69
N LYS A 68 -0.33 9.81 6.94
CA LYS A 68 -0.75 10.51 5.72
C LYS A 68 -0.36 9.68 4.51
N ASP A 69 -1.15 9.78 3.44
CA ASP A 69 -0.82 9.14 2.17
C ASP A 69 0.56 9.61 1.69
N PRO A 70 1.45 8.70 1.25
CA PRO A 70 2.78 9.07 0.79
C PRO A 70 2.79 10.10 -0.35
N LYS A 71 1.83 10.04 -1.27
CA LYS A 71 1.71 10.99 -2.39
C LYS A 71 1.37 12.39 -1.89
N VAL A 72 0.49 12.49 -0.89
CA VAL A 72 0.12 13.77 -0.26
C VAL A 72 1.33 14.34 0.48
N THR A 73 2.01 13.51 1.27
CA THR A 73 3.22 13.91 2.00
C THR A 73 4.31 14.42 1.04
N GLU A 74 4.52 13.75 -0.08
CA GLU A 74 5.51 14.15 -1.08
C GLU A 74 5.14 15.46 -1.78
N ALA A 75 3.87 15.63 -2.15
CA ALA A 75 3.39 16.89 -2.71
C ALA A 75 3.56 18.08 -1.75
N LEU A 76 3.29 17.87 -0.46
CA LEU A 76 3.49 18.89 0.57
C LEU A 76 4.99 19.22 0.73
N ARG A 77 5.88 18.23 0.72
CA ARG A 77 7.34 18.45 0.76
C ARG A 77 7.86 19.22 -0.44
N ALA A 78 7.35 18.93 -1.64
CA ALA A 78 7.68 19.69 -2.84
C ALA A 78 7.25 21.17 -2.72
N LEU A 79 6.07 21.42 -2.15
CA LEU A 79 5.61 22.79 -1.87
C LEU A 79 6.45 23.48 -0.79
N VAL A 80 6.89 22.77 0.26
CA VAL A 80 7.82 23.32 1.27
C VAL A 80 9.11 23.79 0.60
N ALA A 81 9.71 22.97 -0.27
CA ALA A 81 10.92 23.33 -0.99
C ALA A 81 10.72 24.60 -1.85
N SER A 82 9.60 24.67 -2.57
CA SER A 82 9.24 25.85 -3.36
C SER A 82 9.06 27.11 -2.50
N LYS A 83 8.47 26.99 -1.30
CA LYS A 83 8.30 28.13 -0.38
C LYS A 83 9.60 28.57 0.26
N ALA A 84 10.49 27.64 0.60
CA ALA A 84 11.83 27.97 1.10
C ALA A 84 12.66 28.69 0.02
N GLU A 85 12.55 28.29 -1.25
CA GLU A 85 13.20 28.99 -2.36
C GLU A 85 12.66 30.42 -2.52
N ALA A 86 11.33 30.59 -2.48
CA ALA A 86 10.71 31.91 -2.55
C ALA A 86 11.10 32.81 -1.36
N GLU A 87 11.25 32.24 -0.17
CA GLU A 87 11.76 32.93 1.01
C GLU A 87 13.19 33.43 0.82
N LEU A 88 14.09 32.57 0.33
CA LEU A 88 15.49 32.93 0.08
C LEU A 88 15.62 34.04 -0.97
N ILE A 89 14.89 33.93 -2.08
CA ILE A 89 14.88 34.97 -3.12
C ILE A 89 14.38 36.30 -2.55
N ALA A 90 13.31 36.27 -1.73
CA ALA A 90 12.77 37.48 -1.12
C ALA A 90 13.75 38.10 -0.11
N ALA A 91 14.49 37.29 0.65
CA ALA A 91 15.47 37.77 1.63
C ALA A 91 16.66 38.53 1.00
N GLU A 92 16.92 38.35 -0.30
CA GLU A 92 17.96 39.07 -1.04
C GLU A 92 17.52 40.46 -1.53
N LEU A 93 16.23 40.80 -1.39
CA LEU A 93 15.65 42.04 -1.90
C LEU A 93 15.32 43.01 -0.75
N ASP A 94 15.70 44.28 -0.89
CA ASP A 94 15.53 45.31 0.14
C ASP A 94 14.29 46.20 -0.13
N ASP A 95 13.12 45.58 -0.21
CA ASP A 95 11.85 46.30 -0.35
C ASP A 95 10.73 45.75 0.53
N VAL A 96 9.72 46.59 0.79
CA VAL A 96 8.61 46.30 1.72
C VAL A 96 7.79 45.07 1.29
N LEU A 97 7.66 44.84 -0.03
CA LEU A 97 6.95 43.68 -0.55
C LEU A 97 7.79 42.41 -0.35
N ALA A 98 9.10 42.48 -0.58
CA ALA A 98 10.01 41.37 -0.34
C ALA A 98 9.98 40.88 1.11
N VAL A 99 10.02 41.80 2.10
CA VAL A 99 9.91 41.45 3.53
C VAL A 99 8.57 40.74 3.84
N ALA A 100 7.48 41.18 3.21
CA ALA A 100 6.18 40.53 3.37
C ALA A 100 6.14 39.12 2.74
N ILE A 101 6.76 38.94 1.57
CA ILE A 101 6.86 37.66 0.86
C ILE A 101 7.74 36.67 1.61
N GLU A 102 8.89 37.11 2.14
CA GLU A 102 9.76 36.28 2.99
C GLU A 102 8.96 35.70 4.14
N LYS A 103 8.28 36.58 4.91
CA LYS A 103 7.49 36.17 6.07
C LYS A 103 6.31 35.27 5.69
N SER A 104 5.61 35.58 4.60
CA SER A 104 4.50 34.75 4.11
C SER A 104 4.97 33.37 3.68
N SER A 105 6.11 33.30 2.98
CA SER A 105 6.65 32.04 2.47
C SER A 105 7.15 31.15 3.60
N ARG A 106 7.80 31.75 4.62
CA ARG A 106 8.18 31.05 5.85
C ARG A 106 6.97 30.45 6.57
N LEU A 107 5.92 31.25 6.80
CA LEU A 107 4.70 30.77 7.46
C LEU A 107 4.04 29.62 6.69
N MET A 108 3.96 29.74 5.36
CA MET A 108 3.44 28.65 4.52
C MET A 108 4.32 27.40 4.60
N ALA A 109 5.65 27.54 4.57
CA ALA A 109 6.57 26.41 4.69
C ALA A 109 6.43 25.70 6.05
N GLU A 110 6.28 26.45 7.14
CA GLU A 110 6.04 25.92 8.48
C GLU A 110 4.73 25.13 8.56
N ASP A 111 3.64 25.68 8.01
CA ASP A 111 2.33 25.02 8.00
C ASP A 111 2.34 23.77 7.11
N LEU A 112 2.90 23.85 5.91
CA LEU A 112 3.05 22.70 5.02
C LEU A 112 3.92 21.61 5.64
N THR A 113 4.98 21.97 6.37
CA THR A 113 5.82 21.00 7.09
C THR A 113 5.03 20.32 8.22
N ARG A 114 4.22 21.08 8.95
CA ARG A 114 3.32 20.54 9.99
C ARG A 114 2.28 19.58 9.39
N GLU A 115 1.69 19.93 8.26
CA GLU A 115 0.69 19.10 7.57
C GLU A 115 1.30 17.85 6.90
N ALA A 116 2.54 17.96 6.40
CA ALA A 116 3.27 16.84 5.78
C ALA A 116 3.68 15.76 6.80
N GLY A 117 3.66 16.08 8.08
CA GLY A 117 3.99 15.13 9.14
C GLY A 117 3.57 15.71 10.48
N TYR A 118 2.32 15.49 10.85
CA TYR A 118 1.69 16.00 12.09
C TYR A 118 2.66 15.82 13.28
N MET A 119 3.33 16.89 13.72
CA MET A 119 4.24 16.85 14.86
C MET A 119 3.40 16.96 16.14
N ILE A 120 2.84 15.83 16.55
CA ILE A 120 2.16 15.74 17.84
C ILE A 120 3.27 15.79 18.91
N PRO A 121 3.11 16.56 20.00
CA PRO A 121 4.17 16.71 21.00
C PRO A 121 4.73 15.37 21.52
N GLU A 122 3.90 14.35 21.64
CA GLU A 122 4.25 13.01 22.15
C GLU A 122 4.60 11.98 21.06
N SER A 123 4.55 12.32 19.77
CA SER A 123 4.79 11.34 18.70
C SER A 123 6.28 11.11 18.39
N LEU A 124 6.59 9.98 17.75
CA LEU A 124 7.97 9.58 17.47
C LEU A 124 8.69 10.54 16.50
N ASN A 125 7.97 11.12 15.54
CA ASN A 125 8.55 12.12 14.64
C ASN A 125 8.98 13.41 15.38
N ALA A 126 8.29 13.80 16.46
CA ALA A 126 8.69 14.92 17.30
C ALA A 126 9.97 14.59 18.06
N LYS A 127 10.08 13.37 18.61
CA LYS A 127 11.32 12.86 19.22
C LYS A 127 12.50 12.92 18.25
N ARG A 128 12.34 12.33 17.06
CA ARG A 128 13.38 12.31 16.01
C ARG A 128 13.75 13.72 15.53
N PHE A 129 12.78 14.62 15.45
CA PHE A 129 13.04 16.01 15.10
C PHE A 129 13.90 16.69 16.18
N LEU A 130 13.52 16.57 17.46
CA LEU A 130 14.28 17.10 18.59
C LEU A 130 15.72 16.55 18.62
N GLU A 131 15.88 15.24 18.43
CA GLU A 131 17.20 14.59 18.34
C GLU A 131 18.03 15.16 17.19
N LYS A 132 17.42 15.40 16.03
CA LYS A 132 18.10 15.93 14.84
C LYS A 132 18.52 17.40 14.99
N ILE A 133 17.68 18.24 15.60
CA ILE A 133 17.97 19.67 15.74
C ILE A 133 18.88 20.01 16.92
N LYS A 134 19.17 19.04 17.79
CA LYS A 134 20.05 19.23 18.95
C LYS A 134 21.43 19.79 18.56
N GLU A 135 21.91 19.42 17.38
CA GLU A 135 23.22 19.83 16.86
C GLU A 135 23.15 21.05 15.91
N TYR A 136 21.96 21.63 15.70
CA TYR A 136 21.79 22.74 14.75
C TYR A 136 22.26 24.08 15.34
N PRO A 137 23.02 24.90 14.59
CA PRO A 137 23.46 26.21 15.05
C PRO A 137 22.28 27.10 15.47
N GLY A 138 22.37 27.71 16.66
CA GLY A 138 21.36 28.64 17.18
C GLY A 138 20.21 28.00 17.95
N ILE A 139 20.15 26.67 18.07
CA ILE A 139 19.15 25.98 18.89
C ILE A 139 19.65 25.83 20.34
N PRO A 140 18.85 26.17 21.37
CA PRO A 140 19.23 25.97 22.77
C PRO A 140 19.26 24.47 23.15
N GLU A 141 20.45 23.87 23.15
CA GLU A 141 20.63 22.43 23.40
C GLU A 141 19.99 21.96 24.72
N GLU A 142 20.13 22.75 25.79
CA GLU A 142 19.56 22.43 27.10
C GLU A 142 18.03 22.39 27.10
N ALA A 143 17.38 23.21 26.28
CA ALA A 143 15.93 23.15 26.12
C ALA A 143 15.51 21.88 25.37
N VAL A 144 16.28 21.47 24.35
CA VAL A 144 16.02 20.24 23.60
C VAL A 144 16.20 19.01 24.50
N LYS A 145 17.27 18.96 25.31
CA LYS A 145 17.48 17.90 26.31
C LYS A 145 16.33 17.82 27.30
N TYR A 146 15.94 18.96 27.87
CA TYR A 146 14.82 19.03 28.80
C TYR A 146 13.53 18.46 28.19
N LEU A 147 13.21 18.82 26.94
CA LEU A 147 12.03 18.29 26.25
C LEU A 147 12.13 16.77 26.01
N LEU A 148 13.29 16.27 25.57
CA LEU A 148 13.50 14.84 25.34
C LEU A 148 13.39 14.00 26.63
N GLU A 149 13.80 14.56 27.78
CA GLU A 149 13.74 13.88 29.08
C GLU A 149 12.34 13.92 29.73
N ASN A 150 11.56 14.98 29.47
CA ASN A 150 10.30 15.23 30.18
C ASN A 150 9.04 14.95 29.35
N ILE A 151 9.16 14.72 28.04
CA ILE A 151 8.04 14.29 27.20
C ILE A 151 7.95 12.76 27.24
N GLU A 152 6.78 12.25 27.64
CA GLU A 152 6.45 10.83 27.48
C GLU A 152 6.01 10.56 26.04
N PHE A 153 6.92 10.03 25.21
CA PHE A 153 6.59 9.70 23.84
C PHE A 153 5.69 8.45 23.77
N ASN A 154 4.54 8.58 23.11
CA ASN A 154 3.46 7.59 23.13
C ASN A 154 3.59 6.52 22.01
N GLU A 155 4.61 6.64 21.17
CA GLU A 155 4.97 5.71 20.11
C GLU A 155 6.30 5.03 20.42
N LYS A 156 6.36 3.70 20.28
CA LYS A 156 7.64 2.98 20.37
C LYS A 156 8.48 3.31 19.13
N GLU A 157 9.80 3.43 19.31
CA GLU A 157 10.77 3.34 18.21
C GLU A 157 10.58 1.99 17.52
N ASN A 158 9.73 1.96 16.51
CA ASN A 158 9.89 0.98 15.46
C ASN A 158 11.08 1.52 14.66
N ASN A 159 12.24 0.89 14.83
CA ASN A 159 13.36 1.08 13.91
C ASN A 159 12.81 0.95 12.50
N GLU A 160 12.74 2.06 11.77
CA GLU A 160 12.37 2.03 10.35
C GLU A 160 13.42 1.25 9.54
N ASN A 161 14.59 1.00 10.12
CA ASN A 161 15.63 0.08 9.63
C ASN A 161 15.43 -1.39 10.03
N GLU A 162 14.44 -1.75 10.86
CA GLU A 162 14.07 -3.17 11.12
C GLU A 162 12.87 -3.63 10.30
N LYS A 163 12.20 -2.74 9.56
CA LYS A 163 11.20 -3.16 8.55
C LYS A 163 11.82 -3.76 7.29
N GLU A 164 13.14 -3.76 7.18
CA GLU A 164 13.87 -4.58 6.20
C GLU A 164 14.36 -5.94 6.77
N LYS A 165 14.09 -6.27 8.04
CA LYS A 165 14.39 -7.60 8.62
C LYS A 165 13.37 -8.06 9.68
N ASN A 166 12.08 -7.91 9.40
CA ASN A 166 11.09 -8.74 10.07
C ASN A 166 10.27 -9.49 9.03
N THR A 167 10.93 -10.50 8.47
CA THR A 167 10.30 -11.74 8.04
C THR A 167 9.45 -12.28 9.19
N MET A 168 8.22 -11.78 9.36
CA MET A 168 7.25 -12.54 10.13
C MET A 168 7.09 -13.87 9.40
N GLU A 169 7.53 -14.95 10.04
CA GLU A 169 7.47 -16.28 9.47
C GLU A 169 6.04 -16.52 8.93
N LYS A 170 5.90 -16.69 7.63
CA LYS A 170 4.61 -17.02 7.04
C LYS A 170 4.52 -18.53 6.92
N TRP A 171 3.39 -19.10 7.31
CA TRP A 171 3.15 -20.53 7.28
C TRP A 171 1.93 -20.80 6.41
N LYS A 172 2.04 -21.64 5.38
CA LYS A 172 0.94 -22.01 4.48
C LYS A 172 0.37 -23.36 4.88
N CYS A 173 -0.94 -23.43 5.13
CA CYS A 173 -1.63 -24.70 5.35
C CYS A 173 -1.65 -25.52 4.06
N THR A 174 -1.05 -26.71 4.08
CA THR A 174 -0.98 -27.64 2.93
C THR A 174 -2.33 -28.23 2.53
N VAL A 175 -3.36 -28.11 3.37
CA VAL A 175 -4.70 -28.68 3.12
C VAL A 175 -5.67 -27.67 2.50
N CYS A 176 -5.65 -26.42 2.97
CA CYS A 176 -6.63 -25.41 2.54
C CYS A 176 -6.03 -24.10 2.04
N GLY A 177 -4.71 -23.94 2.10
CA GLY A 177 -4.01 -22.74 1.61
C GLY A 177 -3.97 -21.56 2.57
N TYR A 178 -4.63 -21.61 3.74
CA TYR A 178 -4.58 -20.52 4.74
C TYR A 178 -3.13 -20.14 5.11
N ILE A 179 -2.82 -18.85 5.04
CA ILE A 179 -1.51 -18.28 5.40
C ILE A 179 -1.60 -17.71 6.82
N HIS A 180 -0.80 -18.25 7.72
CA HIS A 180 -0.61 -17.74 9.08
C HIS A 180 0.63 -16.85 9.10
N GLU A 181 0.51 -15.63 9.61
CA GLU A 181 1.64 -14.71 9.77
C GLU A 181 2.09 -14.67 11.24
N GLY A 182 3.35 -15.03 11.49
CA GLY A 182 3.95 -15.07 12.82
C GLY A 182 4.31 -16.48 13.29
N PRO A 183 4.80 -16.62 14.54
CA PRO A 183 5.17 -17.92 15.09
C PRO A 183 3.99 -18.89 15.06
N LEU A 184 4.26 -20.17 14.77
CA LEU A 184 3.25 -21.23 14.70
C LEU A 184 3.38 -22.16 15.92
N PRO A 185 2.57 -21.96 16.99
CA PRO A 185 2.54 -22.85 18.14
C PRO A 185 2.18 -24.29 17.77
N ALA A 186 2.71 -25.28 18.50
CA ALA A 186 2.45 -26.70 18.23
C ALA A 186 0.96 -27.09 18.35
N ASP A 187 0.20 -26.36 19.16
CA ASP A 187 -1.24 -26.53 19.36
C ASP A 187 -2.10 -25.72 18.37
N PHE A 188 -1.48 -24.97 17.46
CA PHE A 188 -2.20 -24.16 16.48
C PHE A 188 -3.08 -25.03 15.58
N ARG A 189 -4.34 -24.61 15.40
CA ARG A 189 -5.30 -25.24 14.49
C ARG A 189 -5.68 -24.26 13.41
N CYS A 190 -5.58 -24.70 12.16
CA CYS A 190 -6.00 -23.90 11.01
C CYS A 190 -7.43 -23.38 11.23
N PRO A 191 -7.68 -22.06 11.15
CA PRO A 191 -9.01 -21.50 11.40
C PRO A 191 -10.03 -21.96 10.34
N VAL A 192 -9.56 -22.27 9.13
CA VAL A 192 -10.38 -22.71 7.98
C VAL A 192 -10.68 -24.21 8.06
N CYS A 193 -9.66 -25.07 8.02
CA CYS A 193 -9.85 -26.53 7.89
C CYS A 193 -9.63 -27.33 9.19
N LYS A 194 -9.35 -26.66 10.31
CA LYS A 194 -9.14 -27.24 11.66
C LYS A 194 -7.99 -28.24 11.79
N GLN A 195 -7.20 -28.42 10.75
CA GLN A 195 -6.00 -29.26 10.75
C GLN A 195 -4.91 -28.69 11.68
N PRO A 196 -4.07 -29.55 12.29
CA PRO A 196 -3.05 -29.15 13.24
C PRO A 196 -1.88 -28.41 12.56
N ALA A 197 -1.03 -27.76 13.37
CA ALA A 197 0.17 -27.04 12.97
C ALA A 197 1.12 -27.86 12.07
N GLU A 198 1.15 -29.18 12.25
CA GLU A 198 1.93 -30.13 11.41
C GLU A 198 1.57 -30.07 9.91
N LYS A 199 0.38 -29.56 9.57
CA LYS A 199 -0.06 -29.38 8.17
C LYS A 199 0.35 -28.03 7.59
N PHE A 200 1.14 -27.23 8.29
CA PHE A 200 1.67 -25.98 7.78
C PHE A 200 3.11 -26.13 7.33
N VAL A 201 3.44 -25.53 6.19
CA VAL A 201 4.81 -25.40 5.69
C VAL A 201 5.26 -23.96 5.82
N LYS A 202 6.49 -23.75 6.30
CA LYS A 202 7.10 -22.42 6.38
C LYS A 202 7.37 -21.91 4.97
N ILE A 203 6.93 -20.70 4.69
CA ILE A 203 7.27 -19.96 3.48
C ILE A 203 8.63 -19.33 3.75
N GLU A 204 9.69 -19.94 3.21
CA GLU A 204 11.00 -19.30 3.18
C GLU A 204 10.93 -18.12 2.20
N GLU A 205 11.41 -16.95 2.58
CA GLU A 205 11.53 -15.82 1.64
C GLU A 205 12.44 -16.27 0.50
N ALA A 206 11.87 -16.32 -0.69
CA ALA A 206 12.63 -16.59 -1.90
C ALA A 206 13.76 -15.55 -2.01
N PRO A 207 14.95 -15.94 -2.53
CA PRO A 207 16.00 -14.97 -2.81
C PRO A 207 15.43 -13.81 -3.64
N ALA A 208 15.93 -12.60 -3.39
CA ALA A 208 15.49 -11.38 -4.07
C ALA A 208 15.40 -11.62 -5.59
N LYS A 209 14.15 -11.65 -6.12
CA LYS A 209 13.85 -11.98 -7.53
C LYS A 209 14.53 -11.04 -8.51
N SER A 210 14.86 -9.83 -8.07
CA SER A 210 15.55 -8.81 -8.86
C SER A 210 16.67 -8.14 -8.08
N LYS A 211 17.69 -7.69 -8.81
CA LYS A 211 18.75 -6.80 -8.28
C LYS A 211 18.23 -5.42 -7.83
N TYR A 212 16.97 -5.10 -8.13
CA TYR A 212 16.31 -3.86 -7.73
C TYR A 212 15.51 -4.01 -6.43
N ALA A 213 15.44 -5.20 -5.83
CA ALA A 213 14.65 -5.47 -4.63
C ALA A 213 14.89 -4.45 -3.51
N GLY A 214 13.81 -3.90 -2.95
CA GLY A 214 13.81 -2.90 -1.88
C GLY A 214 14.08 -1.47 -2.35
N THR A 215 14.45 -1.24 -3.62
CA THR A 215 14.80 0.09 -4.12
C THR A 215 13.58 0.90 -4.59
N LYS A 216 13.74 2.22 -4.72
CA LYS A 216 12.76 3.07 -5.44
C LYS A 216 12.61 2.64 -6.90
N THR A 217 13.66 2.11 -7.52
CA THR A 217 13.62 1.64 -8.91
C THR A 217 12.70 0.44 -9.09
N GLU A 218 12.67 -0.50 -8.13
CA GLU A 218 11.70 -1.60 -8.17
C GLU A 218 10.26 -1.09 -8.13
N LYS A 219 9.96 -0.11 -7.27
CA LYS A 219 8.64 0.52 -7.23
C LYS A 219 8.29 1.21 -8.56
N ASN A 220 9.25 1.93 -9.15
CA ASN A 220 9.06 2.57 -10.47
C ASN A 220 8.80 1.53 -11.57
N LEU A 221 9.49 0.39 -11.55
CA LEU A 221 9.30 -0.70 -12.53
C LEU A 221 7.92 -1.35 -12.37
N LEU A 222 7.46 -1.57 -11.14
CA LEU A 222 6.11 -2.08 -10.85
C LEU A 222 5.03 -1.09 -11.29
N GLU A 223 5.23 0.20 -11.04
CA GLU A 223 4.33 1.27 -11.49
C GLU A 223 4.28 1.37 -13.01
N ALA A 224 5.43 1.31 -13.68
CA ALA A 224 5.50 1.27 -15.14
C ALA A 224 4.78 0.03 -15.70
N PHE A 225 5.05 -1.17 -15.16
CA PHE A 225 4.37 -2.40 -15.56
C PHE A 225 2.84 -2.30 -15.42
N ALA A 226 2.36 -1.76 -14.29
CA ALA A 226 0.93 -1.55 -14.07
C ALA A 226 0.33 -0.53 -15.04
N GLY A 227 1.05 0.56 -15.34
CA GLY A 227 0.65 1.58 -16.30
C GLY A 227 0.52 1.03 -17.72
N GLU A 228 1.55 0.35 -18.21
CA GLU A 228 1.57 -0.26 -19.55
C GLU A 228 0.49 -1.34 -19.72
N SER A 229 0.28 -2.15 -18.68
CA SER A 229 -0.76 -3.19 -18.69
C SER A 229 -2.17 -2.59 -18.78
N GLN A 230 -2.41 -1.48 -18.07
CA GLN A 230 -3.67 -0.74 -18.18
C GLN A 230 -3.82 -0.07 -19.55
N ALA A 231 -2.74 0.51 -20.10
CA ALA A 231 -2.74 1.18 -21.40
C ALA A 231 -3.12 0.19 -22.53
N ARG A 232 -2.47 -0.98 -22.57
CA ARG A 232 -2.80 -2.07 -23.50
C ARG A 232 -4.30 -2.38 -23.53
N ASN A 233 -4.91 -2.61 -22.36
CA ASN A 233 -6.32 -2.97 -22.26
C ASN A 233 -7.23 -1.81 -22.72
N LYS A 234 -6.94 -0.57 -22.27
CA LYS A 234 -7.69 0.63 -22.69
C LYS A 234 -7.66 0.81 -24.20
N TYR A 235 -6.48 0.72 -24.83
CA TYR A 235 -6.33 0.90 -26.27
C TYR A 235 -7.04 -0.18 -27.07
N THR A 236 -7.04 -1.43 -26.58
CA THR A 236 -7.83 -2.51 -27.18
C THR A 236 -9.35 -2.21 -27.13
N TYR A 237 -9.84 -1.63 -26.03
CA TYR A 237 -11.24 -1.20 -25.92
C TYR A 237 -11.55 -0.01 -26.84
N PHE A 238 -10.64 0.97 -26.92
CA PHE A 238 -10.77 2.12 -27.80
C PHE A 238 -10.77 1.73 -29.27
N ALA A 239 -9.98 0.73 -29.67
CA ALA A 239 -10.02 0.16 -31.02
C ALA A 239 -11.43 -0.36 -31.37
N SER A 240 -12.09 -1.04 -30.42
CA SER A 240 -13.46 -1.53 -30.61
C SER A 240 -14.47 -0.40 -30.78
N VAL A 241 -14.30 0.72 -30.06
CA VAL A 241 -15.12 1.91 -30.22
C VAL A 241 -14.89 2.57 -31.58
N ALA A 242 -13.62 2.78 -31.97
CA ALA A 242 -13.25 3.36 -33.26
C ALA A 242 -13.79 2.52 -34.43
N LYS A 243 -13.72 1.19 -34.33
CA LYS A 243 -14.27 0.28 -35.32
C LYS A 243 -15.79 0.39 -35.44
N LYS A 244 -16.51 0.42 -34.31
CA LYS A 244 -17.98 0.64 -34.30
C LYS A 244 -18.38 1.97 -34.94
N ALA A 245 -17.52 2.99 -34.85
CA ALA A 245 -17.71 4.30 -35.48
C ALA A 245 -17.26 4.37 -36.95
N GLY A 246 -16.77 3.27 -37.53
CA GLY A 246 -16.33 3.20 -38.93
C GLY A 246 -14.89 3.68 -39.18
N TYR A 247 -14.13 4.00 -38.12
CA TYR A 247 -12.73 4.44 -38.24
C TYR A 247 -11.76 3.24 -38.19
N GLU A 248 -11.77 2.40 -39.23
CA GLU A 248 -10.96 1.18 -39.29
C GLU A 248 -9.44 1.44 -39.15
N GLN A 249 -8.92 2.51 -39.76
CA GLN A 249 -7.49 2.87 -39.63
C GLN A 249 -7.14 3.25 -38.18
N ILE A 250 -7.98 4.03 -37.51
CA ILE A 250 -7.75 4.44 -36.11
C ILE A 250 -7.84 3.21 -35.20
N ALA A 251 -8.78 2.30 -35.47
CA ALA A 251 -8.88 1.04 -34.73
C ALA A 251 -7.61 0.19 -34.88
N ALA A 252 -7.06 0.07 -36.09
CA ALA A 252 -5.81 -0.64 -36.34
C ALA A 252 -4.63 -0.01 -35.59
N LEU A 253 -4.50 1.32 -35.61
CA LEU A 253 -3.45 2.04 -34.88
C LEU A 253 -3.56 1.86 -33.36
N PHE A 254 -4.78 1.83 -32.79
CA PHE A 254 -4.97 1.53 -31.38
C PHE A 254 -4.53 0.11 -31.03
N LEU A 255 -4.81 -0.88 -31.88
CA LEU A 255 -4.36 -2.26 -31.65
C LEU A 255 -2.84 -2.39 -31.77
N GLU A 256 -2.23 -1.74 -32.77
CA GLU A 256 -0.77 -1.68 -32.90
C GLU A 256 -0.12 -1.07 -31.66
N THR A 257 -0.67 0.04 -31.18
CA THR A 257 -0.20 0.70 -29.95
C THR A 257 -0.38 -0.22 -28.74
N ALA A 258 -1.52 -0.91 -28.61
CA ALA A 258 -1.73 -1.88 -27.53
C ALA A 258 -0.69 -3.03 -27.56
N ASP A 259 -0.30 -3.48 -28.74
CA ASP A 259 0.77 -4.47 -28.90
C ASP A 259 2.16 -3.90 -28.56
N ASN A 260 2.40 -2.61 -28.77
CA ASN A 260 3.63 -1.95 -28.31
C ASN A 260 3.67 -1.88 -26.78
N GLU A 261 2.57 -1.46 -26.12
CA GLU A 261 2.52 -1.39 -24.65
C GLU A 261 2.66 -2.77 -24.00
N LYS A 262 2.18 -3.83 -24.66
CA LYS A 262 2.45 -5.22 -24.25
C LYS A 262 3.95 -5.52 -24.22
N GLU A 263 4.71 -5.10 -25.23
CA GLU A 263 6.16 -5.30 -25.27
C GLU A 263 6.89 -4.39 -24.27
N HIS A 264 6.42 -3.16 -24.04
CA HIS A 264 6.94 -2.28 -22.98
C HIS A 264 6.76 -2.92 -21.60
N ALA A 265 5.55 -3.37 -21.26
CA ALA A 265 5.27 -4.06 -20.01
C ALA A 265 6.19 -5.28 -19.80
N LYS A 266 6.44 -6.05 -20.87
CA LYS A 266 7.33 -7.22 -20.84
C LYS A 266 8.79 -6.86 -20.52
N LEU A 267 9.29 -5.71 -20.97
CA LEU A 267 10.63 -5.23 -20.60
C LEU A 267 10.75 -5.06 -19.08
N TRP A 268 9.77 -4.41 -18.46
CA TRP A 268 9.73 -4.14 -17.02
C TRP A 268 9.53 -5.43 -16.21
N PHE A 269 8.60 -6.27 -16.63
CA PHE A 269 8.32 -7.56 -15.99
C PHE A 269 9.55 -8.49 -16.01
N LYS A 270 10.31 -8.47 -17.11
CA LYS A 270 11.60 -9.18 -17.21
C LYS A 270 12.66 -8.57 -16.29
N ALA A 271 12.75 -7.25 -16.18
CA ALA A 271 13.70 -6.58 -15.29
C ALA A 271 13.43 -6.85 -13.80
N LEU A 272 12.16 -7.06 -13.45
CA LEU A 272 11.72 -7.48 -12.11
C LEU A 272 11.97 -8.96 -11.82
N GLY A 273 12.41 -9.75 -12.81
CA GLY A 273 12.68 -11.18 -12.61
C GLY A 273 11.41 -12.01 -12.43
N GLU A 274 10.25 -11.51 -12.88
CA GLU A 274 8.96 -12.19 -12.69
C GLU A 274 8.62 -13.18 -13.83
N LEU A 275 9.47 -13.28 -14.85
CA LEU A 275 9.37 -14.29 -15.91
C LEU A 275 10.22 -15.52 -15.57
N GLY A 276 9.56 -16.58 -15.13
CA GLY A 276 10.15 -17.90 -14.92
C GLY A 276 9.97 -18.84 -16.11
N ASP A 277 10.21 -20.13 -15.87
CA ASP A 277 9.84 -21.19 -16.80
C ASP A 277 8.31 -21.44 -16.85
N THR A 278 7.85 -22.40 -17.65
CA THR A 278 6.40 -22.65 -17.80
C THR A 278 5.75 -23.13 -16.49
N ALA A 279 6.44 -23.95 -15.68
CA ALA A 279 5.90 -24.43 -14.42
C ALA A 279 5.83 -23.29 -13.40
N GLU A 280 6.89 -22.50 -13.27
CA GLU A 280 6.94 -21.33 -12.39
C GLU A 280 5.84 -20.31 -12.75
N ASN A 281 5.67 -20.00 -14.04
CA ASN A 281 4.64 -19.06 -14.49
C ASN A 281 3.22 -19.60 -14.28
N LEU A 282 2.98 -20.90 -14.45
CA LEU A 282 1.68 -21.53 -14.16
C LEU A 282 1.36 -21.51 -12.66
N LEU A 283 2.37 -21.72 -11.81
CA LEU A 283 2.22 -21.62 -10.37
C LEU A 283 1.90 -20.17 -9.96
N HIS A 284 2.67 -19.19 -10.43
CA HIS A 284 2.42 -17.77 -10.19
C HIS A 284 1.00 -17.37 -10.63
N ALA A 285 0.55 -17.80 -11.82
CA ALA A 285 -0.80 -17.54 -12.28
C ALA A 285 -1.85 -18.16 -11.33
N ALA A 286 -1.70 -19.43 -10.96
CA ALA A 286 -2.63 -20.10 -10.04
C ALA A 286 -2.70 -19.42 -8.66
N GLU A 287 -1.57 -18.93 -8.14
CA GLU A 287 -1.52 -18.22 -6.85
C GLU A 287 -2.14 -16.82 -6.92
N GLY A 288 -1.93 -16.10 -8.03
CA GLY A 288 -2.61 -14.83 -8.30
C GLY A 288 -4.13 -15.01 -8.36
N GLU A 289 -4.61 -15.94 -9.18
CA GLU A 289 -6.04 -16.27 -9.28
C GLU A 289 -6.63 -16.66 -7.91
N SER A 290 -5.90 -17.47 -7.13
CA SER A 290 -6.31 -17.88 -5.78
C SER A 290 -6.51 -16.70 -4.84
N TYR A 291 -5.57 -15.75 -4.83
CA TYR A 291 -5.68 -14.52 -4.06
C TYR A 291 -6.88 -13.68 -4.53
N GLU A 292 -7.10 -13.58 -5.84
CA GLU A 292 -8.19 -12.80 -6.39
C GLU A 292 -9.57 -13.28 -5.91
N TRP A 293 -9.86 -14.58 -5.98
CA TRP A 293 -11.19 -15.06 -5.59
C TRP A 293 -11.36 -15.30 -4.09
N THR A 294 -10.29 -15.63 -3.34
CA THR A 294 -10.40 -15.90 -1.89
C THR A 294 -10.41 -14.64 -1.04
N ASP A 295 -9.70 -13.59 -1.47
CA ASP A 295 -9.49 -12.37 -0.68
C ASP A 295 -9.98 -11.14 -1.44
N MET A 296 -9.37 -10.81 -2.59
CA MET A 296 -9.59 -9.53 -3.26
C MET A 296 -11.07 -9.30 -3.64
N TYR A 297 -11.65 -10.16 -4.47
CA TYR A 297 -13.04 -10.02 -4.91
C TYR A 297 -14.04 -10.33 -3.80
N ALA A 298 -13.71 -11.22 -2.86
CA ALA A 298 -14.56 -11.51 -1.72
C ALA A 298 -14.73 -10.27 -0.82
N ARG A 299 -13.62 -9.57 -0.56
CA ARG A 299 -13.61 -8.30 0.19
C ARG A 299 -14.31 -7.19 -0.61
N MET A 300 -13.99 -7.01 -1.89
CA MET A 300 -14.61 -5.98 -2.73
C MET A 300 -16.14 -6.15 -2.85
N ALA A 301 -16.64 -7.39 -2.97
CA ALA A 301 -18.07 -7.65 -2.97
C ALA A 301 -18.74 -7.27 -1.65
N LYS A 302 -18.08 -7.53 -0.51
CA LYS A 302 -18.58 -7.16 0.82
C LYS A 302 -18.61 -5.64 1.00
N GLU A 303 -17.53 -4.95 0.65
CA GLU A 303 -17.43 -3.49 0.71
C GLU A 303 -18.51 -2.84 -0.19
N ALA A 304 -18.70 -3.34 -1.41
CA ALA A 304 -19.73 -2.85 -2.33
C ALA A 304 -21.15 -3.04 -1.76
N ASP A 305 -21.45 -4.15 -1.07
CA ASP A 305 -22.74 -4.34 -0.40
C ASP A 305 -22.95 -3.39 0.78
N GLU A 306 -21.91 -3.14 1.57
CA GLU A 306 -21.93 -2.20 2.71
C GLU A 306 -22.20 -0.76 2.26
N GLU A 307 -21.73 -0.39 1.06
CA GLU A 307 -21.96 0.90 0.43
C GLU A 307 -23.27 0.98 -0.38
N GLY A 308 -24.00 -0.14 -0.52
CA GLY A 308 -25.28 -0.22 -1.23
C GLY A 308 -25.19 -0.45 -2.75
N PHE A 309 -24.01 -0.79 -3.27
CA PHE A 309 -23.77 -1.12 -4.68
C PHE A 309 -23.98 -2.61 -5.00
N HIS A 310 -25.17 -3.13 -4.71
CA HIS A 310 -25.46 -4.57 -4.76
C HIS A 310 -25.23 -5.23 -6.13
N GLU A 311 -25.56 -4.54 -7.23
CA GLU A 311 -25.33 -5.08 -8.58
C GLU A 311 -23.84 -5.29 -8.85
N LEU A 312 -22.99 -4.35 -8.41
CA LEU A 312 -21.55 -4.46 -8.54
C LEU A 312 -20.98 -5.55 -7.62
N ALA A 313 -21.55 -5.70 -6.42
CA ALA A 313 -21.20 -6.80 -5.52
C ALA A 313 -21.50 -8.18 -6.14
N GLU A 314 -22.65 -8.34 -6.80
CA GLU A 314 -22.95 -9.57 -7.55
C GLU A 314 -21.97 -9.80 -8.71
N GLN A 315 -21.58 -8.75 -9.43
CA GLN A 315 -20.56 -8.86 -10.48
C GLN A 315 -19.21 -9.33 -9.91
N PHE A 316 -18.75 -8.75 -8.79
CA PHE A 316 -17.51 -9.20 -8.14
C PHE A 316 -17.57 -10.67 -7.70
N ARG A 317 -18.71 -11.15 -7.18
CA ARG A 317 -18.90 -12.58 -6.86
C ARG A 317 -18.87 -13.46 -8.10
N GLY A 318 -19.50 -13.00 -9.19
CA GLY A 318 -19.48 -13.69 -10.47
C GLY A 318 -18.06 -13.83 -11.01
N VAL A 319 -17.27 -12.76 -10.96
CA VAL A 319 -15.85 -12.77 -11.36
C VAL A 319 -15.04 -13.70 -10.45
N ALA A 320 -15.21 -13.63 -9.13
CA ALA A 320 -14.54 -14.54 -8.19
C ALA A 320 -14.80 -16.03 -8.51
N ALA A 321 -16.03 -16.39 -8.89
CA ALA A 321 -16.35 -17.76 -9.29
C ALA A 321 -15.64 -18.18 -10.59
N ILE A 322 -15.38 -17.24 -11.50
CA ILE A 322 -14.61 -17.46 -12.73
C ILE A 322 -13.13 -17.63 -12.42
N GLU A 323 -12.54 -16.76 -11.59
CA GLU A 323 -11.11 -16.82 -11.24
C GLU A 323 -10.77 -18.13 -10.49
N LYS A 324 -11.69 -18.65 -9.66
CA LYS A 324 -11.54 -20.00 -9.10
C LYS A 324 -11.34 -21.07 -10.18
N ARG A 325 -12.08 -20.96 -11.29
CA ARG A 325 -11.98 -21.89 -12.41
C ARG A 325 -10.70 -21.67 -13.22
N HIS A 326 -10.16 -20.45 -13.25
CA HIS A 326 -8.83 -20.18 -13.79
C HIS A 326 -7.73 -20.82 -12.93
N GLU A 327 -7.80 -20.70 -11.60
CA GLU A 327 -6.88 -21.40 -10.69
C GLU A 327 -6.90 -22.92 -10.93
N GLU A 328 -8.09 -23.53 -10.96
CA GLU A 328 -8.26 -24.97 -11.19
C GLU A 328 -7.60 -25.40 -12.52
N ARG A 329 -7.80 -24.60 -13.58
CA ARG A 329 -7.15 -24.82 -14.88
C ARG A 329 -5.64 -24.73 -14.77
N TYR A 330 -5.09 -23.67 -14.17
CA TYR A 330 -3.64 -23.50 -14.08
C TYR A 330 -2.97 -24.56 -13.22
N ARG A 331 -3.59 -24.99 -12.11
CA ARG A 331 -3.09 -26.11 -11.30
C ARG A 331 -3.11 -27.43 -12.06
N ALA A 332 -4.14 -27.70 -12.85
CA ALA A 332 -4.20 -28.90 -13.68
C ALA A 332 -3.11 -28.90 -14.76
N LEU A 333 -2.87 -27.74 -15.39
CA LEU A 333 -1.79 -27.57 -16.37
C LEU A 333 -0.41 -27.70 -15.73
N LEU A 334 -0.19 -27.10 -14.56
CA LEU A 334 1.06 -27.21 -13.80
C LEU A 334 1.37 -28.68 -13.49
N LYS A 335 0.39 -29.41 -12.96
CA LYS A 335 0.52 -30.84 -12.71
C LYS A 335 0.90 -31.62 -13.98
N ASN A 336 0.31 -31.28 -15.13
CA ASN A 336 0.68 -31.93 -16.38
C ASN A 336 2.13 -31.64 -16.78
N VAL A 337 2.62 -30.42 -16.57
CA VAL A 337 4.02 -30.05 -16.85
C VAL A 337 4.97 -30.82 -15.92
N GLU A 338 4.74 -30.79 -14.61
CA GLU A 338 5.59 -31.43 -13.60
C GLU A 338 5.64 -32.96 -13.75
N THR A 339 4.50 -33.57 -14.08
CA THR A 339 4.39 -35.03 -14.28
C THR A 339 4.67 -35.48 -15.72
N LYS A 340 5.08 -34.56 -16.60
CA LYS A 340 5.34 -34.82 -18.04
C LYS A 340 4.14 -35.43 -18.79
N GLN A 341 2.93 -35.06 -18.37
CA GLN A 341 1.66 -35.52 -18.94
C GLN A 341 1.05 -34.55 -19.95
N VAL A 342 1.80 -33.54 -20.41
CA VAL A 342 1.34 -32.59 -21.44
C VAL A 342 1.07 -33.33 -22.76
N PHE A 343 2.00 -34.20 -23.17
CA PHE A 343 1.96 -34.96 -24.42
C PHE A 343 1.91 -36.48 -24.23
N ALA A 344 1.66 -36.94 -23.00
CA ALA A 344 1.52 -38.36 -22.68
C ALA A 344 0.47 -38.55 -21.58
N LYS A 345 -0.27 -39.66 -21.62
CA LYS A 345 -1.23 -40.05 -20.59
C LYS A 345 -0.98 -41.50 -20.16
N SER A 346 -1.52 -41.89 -19.01
CA SER A 346 -1.38 -43.26 -18.48
C SER A 346 -2.09 -44.32 -19.31
N GLY A 347 -3.04 -43.90 -20.17
CA GLY A 347 -3.77 -44.77 -21.08
C GLY A 347 -3.83 -44.20 -22.50
N VAL A 348 -4.39 -44.99 -23.41
CA VAL A 348 -4.63 -44.58 -24.80
C VAL A 348 -5.53 -43.33 -24.81
N THR A 349 -5.06 -42.29 -25.49
CA THR A 349 -5.74 -41.00 -25.60
C THR A 349 -5.86 -40.62 -27.08
N VAL A 350 -6.87 -39.84 -27.41
CA VAL A 350 -7.04 -39.28 -28.74
C VAL A 350 -6.37 -37.90 -28.77
N TRP A 351 -5.38 -37.74 -29.64
CA TRP A 351 -4.62 -36.51 -29.82
C TRP A 351 -4.99 -35.86 -31.15
N GLU A 352 -5.06 -34.53 -31.16
CA GLU A 352 -5.34 -33.74 -32.36
C GLU A 352 -4.25 -32.70 -32.59
N CYS A 353 -3.77 -32.60 -33.84
CA CYS A 353 -2.82 -31.58 -34.24
C CYS A 353 -3.55 -30.26 -34.51
N ARG A 354 -3.33 -29.25 -33.66
CA ARG A 354 -3.93 -27.91 -33.76
C ARG A 354 -3.58 -27.15 -35.05
N ASN A 355 -2.52 -27.56 -35.75
CA ASN A 355 -2.12 -26.93 -37.00
C ASN A 355 -2.92 -27.42 -38.22
N CYS A 356 -3.31 -28.70 -38.26
CA CYS A 356 -3.90 -29.30 -39.46
C CYS A 356 -5.11 -30.23 -39.21
N GLY A 357 -5.52 -30.44 -37.97
CA GLY A 357 -6.64 -31.31 -37.59
C GLY A 357 -6.34 -32.81 -37.62
N HIS A 358 -5.09 -33.23 -37.83
CA HIS A 358 -4.76 -34.66 -37.82
C HIS A 358 -5.02 -35.29 -36.44
N VAL A 359 -5.86 -36.33 -36.41
CA VAL A 359 -6.20 -37.09 -35.20
C VAL A 359 -5.45 -38.41 -35.16
N VAL A 360 -4.90 -38.74 -33.98
CA VAL A 360 -4.16 -39.99 -33.73
C VAL A 360 -4.51 -40.57 -32.37
N VAL A 361 -4.64 -41.89 -32.30
CA VAL A 361 -4.97 -42.62 -31.07
C VAL A 361 -3.72 -43.31 -30.53
N SER A 362 -3.20 -42.83 -29.41
CA SER A 362 -1.93 -43.32 -28.83
C SER A 362 -1.79 -42.93 -27.35
N ALA A 363 -0.89 -43.60 -26.62
CA ALA A 363 -0.60 -43.22 -25.23
C ALA A 363 0.13 -41.86 -25.12
N ALA A 364 0.89 -41.48 -26.16
CA ALA A 364 1.58 -40.21 -26.26
C ALA A 364 1.42 -39.60 -27.65
N ALA A 365 1.38 -38.27 -27.73
CA ALA A 365 1.33 -37.54 -29.00
C ALA A 365 2.60 -37.82 -29.83
N PRO A 366 2.51 -37.93 -31.17
CA PRO A 366 3.69 -38.11 -32.02
C PRO A 366 4.69 -36.96 -31.90
N GLU A 367 6.00 -37.27 -31.96
CA GLU A 367 7.06 -36.25 -31.95
C GLU A 367 6.95 -35.28 -33.14
N ILE A 368 6.49 -35.80 -34.29
CA ILE A 368 6.27 -35.06 -35.53
C ILE A 368 4.91 -35.46 -36.08
N CYS A 369 4.07 -34.48 -36.43
CA CYS A 369 2.80 -34.74 -37.09
C CYS A 369 3.04 -35.45 -38.43
N PRO A 370 2.43 -36.63 -38.69
CA PRO A 370 2.68 -37.37 -39.91
C PRO A 370 2.14 -36.66 -41.16
N VAL A 371 1.21 -35.73 -41.00
CA VAL A 371 0.59 -34.97 -42.10
C VAL A 371 1.37 -33.67 -42.37
N CYS A 372 1.31 -32.69 -41.46
CA CYS A 372 1.88 -31.36 -41.69
C CYS A 372 3.34 -31.18 -41.24
N LYS A 373 3.96 -32.24 -40.70
CA LYS A 373 5.36 -32.27 -40.24
C LYS A 373 5.73 -31.27 -39.14
N HIS A 374 4.75 -30.64 -38.49
CA HIS A 374 4.97 -29.79 -37.32
C HIS A 374 5.29 -30.62 -36.07
N PRO A 375 6.05 -30.06 -35.10
CA PRO A 375 6.50 -30.78 -33.91
C PRO A 375 5.36 -31.12 -32.94
N GLN A 376 5.65 -32.01 -31.98
CA GLN A 376 4.74 -32.48 -30.92
C GLN A 376 4.01 -31.34 -30.20
N ALA A 377 4.64 -30.17 -30.07
CA ALA A 377 4.09 -28.99 -29.41
C ALA A 377 2.75 -28.50 -29.99
N PHE A 378 2.38 -28.92 -31.20
CA PHE A 378 1.10 -28.59 -31.82
C PHE A 378 -0.02 -29.58 -31.49
N PHE A 379 0.25 -30.68 -30.79
CA PHE A 379 -0.78 -31.64 -30.40
C PHE A 379 -1.47 -31.24 -29.10
N GLU A 380 -2.77 -31.49 -29.02
CA GLU A 380 -3.56 -31.42 -27.79
C GLU A 380 -4.48 -32.65 -27.65
N VAL A 381 -5.06 -32.84 -26.48
CA VAL A 381 -6.09 -33.88 -26.29
C VAL A 381 -7.34 -33.45 -27.07
N HIS A 382 -7.80 -34.31 -27.98
CA HIS A 382 -8.99 -34.06 -28.79
C HIS A 382 -10.22 -33.85 -27.89
N LYS A 383 -11.07 -32.89 -28.28
CA LYS A 383 -12.33 -32.59 -27.61
C LYS A 383 -13.44 -32.53 -28.64
N GLU A 384 -14.51 -33.27 -28.41
CA GLU A 384 -15.71 -33.23 -29.23
C GLU A 384 -16.78 -32.43 -28.48
N ASN A 385 -17.31 -31.38 -29.12
CA ASN A 385 -18.27 -30.45 -28.54
C ASN A 385 -19.39 -30.07 -29.51
N TYR A 386 -19.59 -30.86 -30.57
CA TYR A 386 -20.62 -30.70 -31.60
C TYR A 386 -21.49 -31.95 -31.71
#